data_AF-A0A414GF75-F1
#
_entry.id   AF-A0A414GF75-F1
#
_cell.length_a   1.000
_cell.length_b   1.000
_cell.length_c   1.000
_cell.angle_alpha   90.00
_cell.angle_beta   90.00
_cell.angle_gamma   90.00
#
_symmetry.space_group_name_H-M   'P 1'
#
loop_
_entity.id
_entity.type
_entity.pdbx_description
1 polymer ?
#
loop_
_entity_poly.entity_id
_entity_poly.type
_entity_poly.pdbx_seq_one_letter_code
_entity_poly.pdbx_strand_id
1 'polypeptide(L)'
;VYTLSNKSRKAMKGTVKVVWEREFKLESNSYRPSAKKENKIDDYEWRDELGSCTVDIAAGVRFWKGIVSCKFPVQRKEPRDATSGVGYCASMVHLYYQLEGSSEWKLLRCDTEYLFNRNYPGSEYAKMDEAFNYLYIAPESWSRKQ
;
A
#
# COMPACT_ATOMS: atom_id res chain seq x y z
N VAL A 1 12.18 -4.57 -4.31
CA VAL A 1 12.20 -4.46 -5.79
C VAL A 1 10.76 -4.50 -6.28
N TYR A 2 10.40 -3.68 -7.26
CA TYR A 2 9.05 -3.65 -7.85
C TYR A 2 9.11 -3.39 -9.35
N THR A 3 8.02 -3.70 -10.06
CA THR A 3 7.85 -3.35 -11.48
C THR A 3 6.70 -2.35 -11.59
N LEU A 4 7.00 -1.15 -12.09
CA LEU A 4 5.99 -0.16 -12.41
C LEU A 4 5.41 -0.42 -13.80
N SER A 5 4.09 -0.33 -13.88
CA SER A 5 3.32 -0.54 -15.09
C SER A 5 2.80 0.79 -15.63
N ASN A 6 3.33 1.26 -16.76
CA ASN A 6 2.90 2.49 -17.43
C ASN A 6 1.95 2.15 -18.59
N LYS A 7 0.63 2.11 -18.35
CA LYS A 7 -0.37 1.74 -19.37
C LYS A 7 -0.42 2.73 -20.53
N SER A 8 -0.10 4.00 -20.25
CA SER A 8 -0.12 5.08 -21.23
C SER A 8 1.09 5.08 -22.18
N ARG A 9 2.19 4.42 -21.79
CA ARG A 9 3.49 4.46 -22.49
C ARG A 9 4.02 5.90 -22.74
N LYS A 10 3.52 6.89 -22.00
CA LYS A 10 4.05 8.26 -22.07
C LYS A 10 5.32 8.39 -21.24
N ALA A 11 6.14 9.39 -21.55
CA ALA A 11 7.24 9.76 -20.67
C ALA A 11 6.70 10.14 -19.29
N MET A 12 7.34 9.67 -18.23
CA MET A 12 6.92 9.91 -16.85
C MET A 12 8.16 10.14 -15.99
N LYS A 13 8.17 11.25 -15.26
CA LYS A 13 9.21 11.58 -14.30
C LYS A 13 8.58 11.96 -12.97
N GLY A 14 9.15 11.49 -11.87
CA GLY A 14 8.57 11.69 -10.55
C GLY A 14 9.26 10.90 -9.47
N THR A 15 8.56 10.68 -8.37
CA THR A 15 9.06 9.96 -7.20
C THR A 15 8.08 8.88 -6.81
N VAL A 16 8.58 7.68 -6.53
CA VAL A 16 7.84 6.64 -5.82
C VAL A 16 8.29 6.63 -4.37
N LYS A 17 7.34 6.52 -3.46
CA LYS A 17 7.62 6.27 -2.05
C LYS A 17 6.91 5.04 -1.53
N VAL A 18 7.53 4.41 -0.55
CA VAL A 18 7.02 3.24 0.16
C VAL A 18 6.53 3.71 1.51
N VAL A 19 5.27 3.43 1.81
CA VAL A 19 4.64 3.84 3.06
C VAL A 19 4.08 2.60 3.74
N TRP A 20 4.49 2.38 4.97
CA TRP A 20 3.86 1.43 5.86
C TRP A 20 2.83 2.20 6.67
N GLU A 21 1.58 1.80 6.59
CA GLU A 21 0.54 2.61 7.20
C GLU A 21 -0.64 1.80 7.67
N ARG A 22 -1.33 2.42 8.62
CA ARG A 22 -2.64 2.03 9.10
C ARG A 22 -3.45 3.31 9.26
N GLU A 23 -4.37 3.51 8.33
CA GLU A 23 -5.30 4.63 8.33
C GLU A 23 -6.72 4.08 8.15
N PHE A 24 -7.68 4.60 8.91
CA PHE A 24 -9.09 4.27 8.80
C PHE A 24 -9.74 5.15 7.74
N LYS A 25 -9.51 4.80 6.47
CA LYS A 25 -10.09 5.51 5.33
C LYS A 25 -11.20 4.66 4.71
N LEU A 26 -12.43 4.91 5.17
CA LEU A 26 -13.64 4.52 4.44
C LEU A 26 -13.61 5.19 3.06
N GLU A 27 -14.08 4.47 2.03
CA GLU A 27 -14.10 4.88 0.60
C GLU A 27 -12.83 4.60 -0.22
N SER A 28 -12.09 3.53 0.05
CA SER A 28 -11.16 3.04 -0.98
C SER A 28 -11.22 1.52 -1.10
N ASN A 29 -11.15 1.03 -2.35
CA ASN A 29 -10.88 -0.38 -2.68
C ASN A 29 -9.43 -0.71 -2.30
N SER A 30 -8.97 -0.37 -1.10
CA SER A 30 -7.68 -0.78 -0.59
C SER A 30 -7.89 -1.65 0.61
N TYR A 31 -7.00 -2.61 0.84
CA TYR A 31 -7.00 -3.44 2.05
C TYR A 31 -6.56 -2.61 3.27
N ARG A 32 -7.30 -1.53 3.54
CA ARG A 32 -7.20 -0.68 4.71
C ARG A 32 -8.41 -0.94 5.58
N PRO A 33 -8.26 -0.86 6.91
CA PRO A 33 -9.42 -0.92 7.76
C PRO A 33 -10.36 0.24 7.46
N SER A 34 -11.65 -0.07 7.37
CA SER A 34 -12.70 0.93 7.15
C SER A 34 -12.95 1.78 8.39
N ALA A 35 -12.89 1.19 9.58
CA ALA A 35 -13.18 1.88 10.84
C ALA A 35 -12.35 1.34 12.02
N LYS A 36 -12.12 2.22 12.99
CA LYS A 36 -11.56 1.86 14.31
C LYS A 36 -12.51 0.93 15.04
N LYS A 37 -11.99 -0.07 15.76
CA LYS A 37 -12.82 -1.01 16.53
C LYS A 37 -12.74 -0.71 18.02
N GLU A 38 -13.84 -0.88 18.73
CA GLU A 38 -13.86 -0.78 20.19
C GLU A 38 -13.21 -2.01 20.85
N ASN A 39 -12.73 -1.85 22.08
CA ASN A 39 -12.11 -2.91 22.90
C ASN A 39 -10.88 -3.58 22.26
N LYS A 40 -10.10 -2.81 21.52
CA LYS A 40 -8.86 -3.27 20.88
C LYS A 40 -7.62 -2.64 21.52
N ILE A 41 -6.57 -3.44 21.65
CA ILE A 41 -5.24 -2.99 22.06
C ILE A 41 -4.42 -2.61 20.83
N ASP A 42 -3.53 -1.64 21.01
CA ASP A 42 -2.67 -1.10 19.94
C ASP A 42 -3.46 -0.58 18.71
N ASP A 43 -4.71 -0.17 18.94
CA ASP A 43 -5.62 0.29 17.89
C ASP A 43 -5.50 1.80 17.59
N TYR A 44 -4.38 2.20 16.99
CA TYR A 44 -4.14 3.58 16.58
C TYR A 44 -3.73 3.68 15.10
N GLU A 45 -3.95 4.87 14.52
CA GLU A 45 -3.52 5.22 13.18
C GLU A 45 -2.08 5.68 13.18
N TRP A 46 -1.38 5.40 12.08
CA TRP A 46 -0.01 5.84 11.86
C TRP A 46 0.37 5.66 10.40
N ARG A 47 1.43 6.37 10.00
CA ARG A 47 1.92 6.41 8.62
C ARG A 47 3.42 6.64 8.61
N ASP A 48 4.17 5.60 8.34
CA ASP A 48 5.63 5.61 8.34
C ASP A 48 6.14 5.54 6.89
N GLU A 49 6.88 6.55 6.46
CA GLU A 49 7.59 6.50 5.18
C GLU A 49 8.85 5.64 5.33
N LEU A 50 8.92 4.55 4.58
CA LEU A 50 10.03 3.59 4.67
C LEU A 50 11.20 3.95 3.76
N GLY A 51 10.94 4.69 2.70
CA GLY A 51 11.93 5.09 1.69
C GLY A 51 11.28 5.57 0.40
N SER A 52 12.09 6.10 -0.50
CA SER A 52 11.66 6.60 -1.81
C SER A 52 12.74 6.41 -2.88
N CYS A 53 12.34 6.49 -4.14
CA CYS A 53 13.24 6.54 -5.28
C CYS A 53 12.67 7.44 -6.38
N THR A 54 13.56 8.07 -7.15
CA THR A 54 13.18 8.78 -8.37
C THR A 54 12.82 7.78 -9.47
N VAL A 55 11.83 8.14 -10.27
CA VAL A 55 11.39 7.43 -11.46
C VAL A 55 11.58 8.34 -12.66
N ASP A 56 12.26 7.83 -13.68
CA ASP A 56 12.42 8.50 -14.97
C ASP A 56 12.22 7.45 -16.07
N ILE A 57 11.07 7.53 -16.73
CA ILE A 57 10.59 6.56 -17.72
C ILE A 57 10.48 7.28 -19.05
N ALA A 58 11.24 6.83 -20.03
CA ALA A 58 11.14 7.29 -21.40
C ALA A 58 9.80 6.91 -22.05
N ALA A 59 9.38 7.69 -23.06
CA ALA A 59 8.21 7.34 -23.86
C ALA A 59 8.37 5.96 -24.54
N GLY A 60 7.27 5.23 -24.70
CA GLY A 60 7.22 3.88 -25.26
C GLY A 60 7.37 2.75 -24.23
N VAL A 61 7.95 3.02 -23.06
CA VAL A 61 8.23 2.01 -22.02
C VAL A 61 6.94 1.61 -21.28
N ARG A 62 6.58 0.31 -21.35
CA ARG A 62 5.41 -0.27 -20.67
C ARG A 62 5.71 -0.69 -19.23
N PHE A 63 6.87 -1.30 -19.00
CA PHE A 63 7.28 -1.84 -17.71
C PHE A 63 8.65 -1.28 -17.34
N TRP A 64 8.77 -0.81 -16.11
CA TRP A 64 10.02 -0.26 -15.58
C TRP A 64 10.32 -0.88 -14.21
N LYS A 65 11.58 -1.27 -13.98
CA LYS A 65 11.98 -1.95 -12.74
C LYS A 65 12.58 -0.95 -11.77
N GLY A 66 11.98 -0.85 -10.59
CA GLY A 66 12.42 0.03 -9.51
C GLY A 66 12.96 -0.71 -8.31
N ILE A 67 13.84 -0.04 -7.58
CA ILE A 67 14.38 -0.51 -6.31
C ILE A 67 14.28 0.65 -5.31
N VAL A 68 13.59 0.40 -4.20
CA VAL A 68 13.58 1.30 -3.04
C VAL A 68 14.26 0.57 -1.90
N SER A 69 15.24 1.23 -1.29
CA SER A 69 15.78 0.81 0.00
C SER A 69 14.80 1.22 1.10
N CYS A 70 14.31 0.25 1.87
CA CYS A 70 13.31 0.48 2.91
C CYS A 70 13.94 0.30 4.29
N LYS A 71 13.63 1.20 5.23
CA LYS A 71 13.93 1.04 6.64
C LYS A 71 12.66 1.23 7.46
N PHE A 72 12.37 0.28 8.35
CA PHE A 72 11.28 0.40 9.31
C PHE A 72 11.74 1.24 10.50
N PRO A 73 11.21 2.46 10.71
CA PRO A 73 11.73 3.38 11.73
C PRO A 73 11.25 3.04 13.13
N VAL A 74 10.06 2.45 13.25
CA VAL A 74 9.39 2.14 14.52
C VAL A 74 8.80 0.75 14.42
N GLN A 75 8.87 -0.03 15.49
CA GLN A 75 8.13 -1.28 15.60
C GLN A 75 6.67 -0.97 15.94
N ARG A 76 5.75 -1.26 15.01
CA ARG A 76 4.30 -1.13 15.24
C ARG A 76 3.76 -2.49 15.68
N LYS A 77 3.02 -2.51 16.78
CA LYS A 77 2.36 -3.72 17.27
C LYS A 77 1.11 -3.98 16.44
N GLU A 78 0.80 -5.26 16.26
CA GLU A 78 -0.43 -5.67 15.60
C GLU A 78 -1.65 -5.39 16.50
N PRO A 79 -2.70 -4.75 15.98
CA PRO A 79 -3.93 -4.53 16.72
C PRO A 79 -4.59 -5.86 17.08
N ARG A 80 -5.02 -6.00 18.34
CA ARG A 80 -5.57 -7.26 18.86
C ARG A 80 -6.82 -7.04 19.66
N ASP A 81 -7.66 -8.06 19.67
CA ASP A 81 -8.76 -8.16 20.61
C ASP A 81 -8.23 -8.26 22.05
N ALA A 82 -8.74 -7.42 22.96
CA ALA A 82 -8.25 -7.37 24.34
C ALA A 82 -8.55 -8.65 25.14
N THR A 83 -9.59 -9.40 24.79
CA THR A 83 -10.02 -10.60 25.51
C THR A 83 -9.43 -11.88 24.94
N SER A 84 -9.56 -12.07 23.62
CA SER A 84 -9.12 -13.28 22.92
C SER A 84 -7.67 -13.22 22.44
N GLY A 85 -7.07 -12.02 22.37
CA GLY A 85 -5.72 -11.81 21.84
C GLY A 85 -5.61 -11.97 20.32
N VAL A 86 -6.72 -12.23 19.61
CA VAL A 86 -6.74 -12.44 18.16
C VAL A 86 -6.39 -11.14 17.44
N GLY A 87 -5.37 -11.21 16.56
CA GLY A 87 -4.95 -10.12 15.69
C GLY A 87 -6.02 -9.79 14.66
N TYR A 88 -6.17 -8.50 14.35
CA TYR A 88 -6.99 -8.06 13.23
C TYR A 88 -6.32 -6.90 12.51
N CYS A 89 -6.57 -6.81 11.21
CA CYS A 89 -6.12 -5.70 10.39
C CYS A 89 -4.60 -5.46 10.50
N ALA A 90 -3.84 -6.43 10.01
CA ALA A 90 -2.41 -6.29 9.86
C ALA A 90 -2.07 -5.03 9.04
N SER A 91 -1.00 -4.36 9.44
CA SER A 91 -0.45 -3.21 8.74
C SER A 91 -0.03 -3.57 7.32
N MET A 92 -0.29 -2.68 6.37
CA MET A 92 0.00 -2.91 4.96
C MET A 92 1.01 -1.90 4.42
N VAL A 93 1.86 -2.35 3.50
CA VAL A 93 2.79 -1.47 2.79
C VAL A 93 2.18 -1.07 1.45
N HIS A 94 2.16 0.22 1.19
CA HIS A 94 1.65 0.82 -0.03
C HIS A 94 2.75 1.58 -0.78
N LEU A 95 2.60 1.65 -2.09
CA LEU A 95 3.44 2.47 -2.95
C LEU A 95 2.65 3.70 -3.38
N TYR A 96 3.26 4.88 -3.31
CA TYR A 96 2.67 6.12 -3.83
C TYR A 96 3.58 6.71 -4.90
N TYR A 97 2.98 7.36 -5.89
CA TYR A 97 3.67 8.08 -6.95
C TYR A 97 3.30 9.55 -6.92
N GLN A 98 4.31 10.41 -7.05
CA GLN A 98 4.17 11.84 -7.27
C GLN A 98 4.83 12.19 -8.60
N LEU A 99 4.10 12.87 -9.48
CA LEU A 99 4.64 13.40 -10.73
C LEU A 99 5.59 14.57 -10.42
N GLU A 100 6.70 14.68 -11.16
CA GLU A 100 7.61 15.83 -11.06
C GLU A 100 6.84 17.15 -11.22
N GLY A 101 7.03 18.08 -10.28
CA GLY A 101 6.32 19.36 -10.22
C GLY A 101 4.91 19.30 -9.63
N SER A 102 4.38 18.13 -9.27
CA SER A 102 3.09 18.00 -8.58
C SER A 102 3.26 18.00 -7.06
N SER A 103 2.26 18.50 -6.32
CA SER A 103 2.15 18.33 -4.86
C SER A 103 1.34 17.11 -4.45
N GLU A 104 0.72 16.40 -5.40
CA GLU A 104 -0.21 15.31 -5.15
C GLU A 104 0.49 13.94 -5.14
N TRP A 105 0.23 13.14 -4.10
CA TRP A 105 0.65 11.74 -4.02
C TRP A 105 -0.51 10.82 -4.39
N LYS A 106 -0.30 10.00 -5.42
CA LYS A 106 -1.29 9.03 -5.90
C LYS A 106 -0.92 7.63 -5.44
N LEU A 107 -1.86 6.93 -4.81
CA LEU A 107 -1.69 5.53 -4.43
C LEU A 107 -1.54 4.67 -5.70
N LEU A 108 -0.42 3.97 -5.82
CA LEU A 108 -0.20 3.01 -6.89
C LEU A 108 -1.07 1.76 -6.66
N ARG A 109 -1.55 1.20 -7.76
CA ARG A 109 -2.49 0.09 -7.83
C ARG A 109 -1.87 -1.07 -8.61
N CYS A 110 -2.37 -2.28 -8.40
CA CYS A 110 -1.83 -3.42 -9.14
C CYS A 110 -2.27 -3.36 -10.61
N ASP A 111 -1.38 -3.77 -11.54
CA ASP A 111 -1.72 -3.78 -12.97
C ASP A 111 -2.87 -4.75 -13.30
N THR A 112 -3.01 -5.80 -12.48
CA THR A 112 -4.03 -6.85 -12.56
C THR A 112 -5.37 -6.46 -11.94
N GLU A 113 -5.46 -5.29 -11.29
CA GLU A 113 -6.69 -4.81 -10.67
C GLU A 113 -7.72 -4.48 -11.77
N TYR A 114 -8.62 -5.43 -12.00
CA TYR A 114 -9.63 -5.41 -13.05
C TYR A 114 -10.70 -4.33 -12.83
N LEU A 115 -10.68 -3.62 -11.69
CA LEU A 115 -11.56 -2.47 -11.45
C LEU A 115 -11.24 -1.30 -12.39
N PHE A 116 -10.08 -1.33 -13.05
CA PHE A 116 -9.77 -0.47 -14.19
C PHE A 116 -10.15 -1.09 -15.55
N ASN A 117 -10.67 -2.32 -15.57
CA ASN A 117 -11.34 -2.89 -16.73
C ASN A 117 -12.78 -2.38 -16.72
N ARG A 118 -13.15 -1.58 -17.73
CA ARG A 118 -14.46 -0.88 -17.83
C ARG A 118 -15.70 -1.79 -17.74
N ASN A 119 -15.51 -3.11 -17.74
CA ASN A 119 -16.56 -4.13 -17.87
C ASN A 119 -16.60 -5.13 -16.69
N TYR A 120 -16.07 -4.82 -15.50
CA TYR A 120 -16.12 -5.79 -14.39
C TYR A 120 -17.56 -5.94 -13.82
N PRO A 121 -18.16 -7.15 -13.85
CA PRO A 121 -19.55 -7.37 -13.47
C PRO A 121 -19.76 -7.78 -11.99
N GLY A 122 -18.70 -7.83 -11.18
CA GLY A 122 -18.77 -8.33 -9.79
C GLY A 122 -19.30 -7.31 -8.77
N SER A 123 -19.67 -7.82 -7.58
CA SER A 123 -20.26 -7.04 -6.48
C SER A 123 -19.25 -6.06 -5.85
N GLU A 124 -19.76 -5.07 -5.11
CA GLU A 124 -18.93 -4.14 -4.34
C GLU A 124 -18.03 -4.83 -3.31
N TYR A 125 -18.48 -5.96 -2.76
CA TYR A 125 -17.69 -6.81 -1.87
C TYR A 125 -16.51 -7.50 -2.60
N ALA A 126 -16.69 -7.95 -3.84
CA ALA A 126 -15.61 -8.53 -4.63
C ALA A 126 -14.47 -7.52 -4.91
N LYS A 127 -14.79 -6.22 -4.95
CA LYS A 127 -13.81 -5.13 -5.11
C LYS A 127 -12.82 -5.02 -3.95
N MET A 128 -13.21 -5.47 -2.74
CA MET A 128 -12.39 -5.39 -1.53
C MET A 128 -11.47 -6.61 -1.39
N ASP A 129 -11.96 -7.80 -1.73
CA ASP A 129 -11.19 -9.05 -1.62
C ASP A 129 -10.10 -9.18 -2.71
N GLU A 130 -10.23 -8.46 -3.82
CA GLU A 130 -9.32 -8.55 -4.96
C GLU A 130 -8.47 -7.27 -5.18
N ALA A 131 -8.48 -6.35 -4.21
CA ALA A 131 -7.64 -5.16 -4.25
C ALA A 131 -6.18 -5.49 -3.90
N PHE A 132 -5.35 -5.77 -4.91
CA PHE A 132 -3.92 -6.11 -4.75
C PHE A 132 -3.00 -4.88 -4.65
N ASN A 133 -3.49 -3.77 -4.10
CA ASN A 133 -2.76 -2.51 -4.07
C ASN A 133 -1.79 -2.37 -2.88
N TYR A 134 -1.48 -3.47 -2.20
CA TYR A 134 -0.64 -3.51 -1.02
C TYR A 134 0.39 -4.64 -1.09
N LEU A 135 1.43 -4.53 -0.28
CA LEU A 135 2.41 -5.57 -0.02
C LEU A 135 2.26 -6.03 1.42
N TYR A 136 2.02 -7.32 1.60
CA TYR A 136 2.08 -7.94 2.92
C TYR A 136 3.56 -8.14 3.29
N ILE A 137 4.03 -7.37 4.27
CA ILE A 137 5.40 -7.46 4.78
C ILE A 137 5.35 -7.59 6.30
N ALA A 138 5.89 -8.70 6.81
CA ALA A 138 6.12 -8.91 8.22
C ALA A 138 7.65 -8.93 8.46
N PRO A 139 8.25 -7.89 9.05
CA PRO A 139 9.68 -7.89 9.32
C PRO A 139 10.08 -9.01 10.28
N GLU A 140 10.95 -9.92 9.84
CA GLU A 140 11.43 -11.06 10.64
C GLU A 140 12.09 -10.64 11.96
N SER A 141 12.69 -9.45 12.00
CA SER A 141 13.30 -8.89 13.22
C SER A 141 12.32 -8.68 14.37
N TRP A 142 11.01 -8.72 14.09
CA TRP A 142 9.95 -8.52 15.09
C TRP A 142 9.16 -9.79 15.41
N SER A 143 9.39 -10.89 14.68
CA SER A 143 8.73 -12.19 14.93
C SER A 143 9.49 -13.04 15.95
N ARG A 144 10.71 -12.66 16.35
CA ARG A 144 11.41 -13.31 17.46
C ARG A 144 10.74 -12.93 18.79
N LYS A 145 9.86 -13.80 19.27
CA LYS A 145 9.65 -13.98 20.71
C LYS A 145 11.04 -14.24 21.31
N GLN A 146 11.58 -13.26 22.03
CA GLN A 146 12.50 -13.57 23.13
C GLN A 146 11.68 -14.11 24.29
#